data_AF-A0A3A8GIN5-F1
#
_entry.id   AF-A0A3A8GIN5-F1
#
_cell.length_a   1.000
_cell.length_b   1.000
_cell.length_c   1.000
_cell.angle_alpha   90.00
_cell.angle_beta   90.00
_cell.angle_gamma   90.00
#
_symmetry.space_group_name_H-M   'P 1'
#
loop_
_entity.id
_entity.type
_entity.pdbx_description
1 polymer ?
#
loop_
_entity_poly.entity_id
_entity_poly.type
_entity_poly.pdbx_seq_one_letter_code
_entity_poly.pdbx_strand_id
1 'polypeptide(L)'
;MTLEEAQRLVQSFIRGHGGDAQASGLNAKGFGGAALGDAQVYFEHVKDSGALKCSALIYRFRDAPRPGVIDGFRDEEKKGTDAGGGKVDYETENKSLFLSRTYGVVPSEQQFKEDVDRLVEASLVWGDEVFNRVADRVIPAK
;
A
#
# COMPACT_ATOMS: atom_id res chain seq x y z
N MET A 1 -0.66 -18.39 4.16
CA MET A 1 -2.10 -18.55 3.86
C MET A 1 -2.29 -19.03 2.43
N THR A 2 -3.40 -19.69 2.14
CA THR A 2 -3.77 -20.10 0.77
C THR A 2 -4.29 -18.90 -0.04
N LEU A 3 -4.31 -19.02 -1.37
CA LEU A 3 -4.91 -17.99 -2.23
C LEU A 3 -6.39 -17.80 -1.90
N GLU A 4 -7.13 -18.88 -1.61
CA GLU A 4 -8.55 -18.80 -1.26
C GLU A 4 -8.78 -18.03 0.05
N GLU A 5 -7.94 -18.24 1.06
CA GLU A 5 -8.00 -17.50 2.32
C GLU A 5 -7.74 -16.01 2.08
N ALA A 6 -6.71 -15.68 1.31
CA ALA A 6 -6.39 -14.29 0.96
C ALA A 6 -7.52 -13.64 0.15
N GLN A 7 -8.11 -14.37 -0.80
CA GLN A 7 -9.26 -13.91 -1.58
C GLN A 7 -10.44 -13.57 -0.69
N ARG A 8 -10.84 -14.46 0.23
CA ARG A 8 -11.98 -14.21 1.13
C ARG A 8 -11.73 -13.00 2.03
N LEU A 9 -10.51 -12.85 2.54
CA LEU A 9 -10.14 -11.73 3.39
C LEU A 9 -10.23 -10.39 2.64
N VAL A 10 -9.66 -10.31 1.43
CA VAL A 10 -9.71 -9.11 0.58
C VAL A 10 -11.14 -8.82 0.12
N GLN A 11 -11.93 -9.84 -0.22
CA GLN A 11 -13.34 -9.68 -0.56
C GLN A 11 -14.16 -9.08 0.59
N SER A 12 -13.98 -9.60 1.82
CA SER A 12 -14.68 -9.07 3.00
C SER A 12 -14.33 -7.60 3.21
N PHE A 13 -13.04 -7.26 3.12
CA PHE A 13 -12.57 -5.88 3.25
C PHE A 13 -13.16 -4.93 2.20
N ILE A 14 -13.14 -5.32 0.91
CA ILE A 14 -13.67 -4.50 -0.19
C ILE A 14 -15.19 -4.30 -0.02
N ARG A 15 -15.92 -5.36 0.33
CA ARG A 15 -17.36 -5.29 0.60
C ARG A 15 -17.68 -4.38 1.77
N GLY A 16 -16.88 -4.42 2.83
CA GLY A 16 -16.99 -3.52 3.98
C GLY A 16 -16.87 -2.04 3.64
N HIS A 17 -16.27 -1.71 2.49
CA HIS A 17 -16.16 -0.35 1.96
C HIS A 17 -17.14 -0.03 0.82
N GLY A 18 -18.19 -0.84 0.67
CA GLY A 18 -19.22 -0.62 -0.35
C GLY A 18 -18.81 -1.06 -1.76
N GLY A 19 -17.71 -1.81 -1.90
CA GLY A 19 -17.34 -2.44 -3.17
C GLY A 19 -18.33 -3.53 -3.59
N ASP A 20 -18.29 -3.88 -4.88
CA ASP A 20 -19.19 -4.88 -5.48
C ASP A 20 -19.10 -6.22 -4.73
N ALA A 21 -20.25 -6.76 -4.34
CA ALA A 21 -20.36 -8.08 -3.70
C ALA A 21 -19.83 -9.22 -4.57
N GLN A 22 -19.76 -9.02 -5.90
CA GLN A 22 -19.19 -9.95 -6.88
C GLN A 22 -17.70 -9.73 -7.16
N ALA A 23 -17.07 -8.71 -6.58
CA ALA A 23 -15.64 -8.50 -6.74
C ALA A 23 -14.88 -9.74 -6.25
N SER A 24 -14.00 -10.30 -7.09
CA SER A 24 -13.22 -11.49 -6.75
C SER A 24 -12.18 -11.26 -5.66
N GLY A 25 -11.94 -10.00 -5.26
CA GLY A 25 -10.87 -9.61 -4.35
C GLY A 25 -9.51 -9.74 -5.01
N LEU A 26 -9.06 -10.98 -5.24
CA LEU A 26 -7.87 -11.32 -6.01
C LEU A 26 -8.25 -12.16 -7.23
N ASN A 27 -7.58 -11.95 -8.35
CA ASN A 27 -7.67 -12.78 -9.54
C ASN A 27 -6.91 -14.12 -9.38
N ALA A 28 -7.02 -15.01 -10.37
CA ALA A 28 -6.35 -16.33 -10.36
C ALA A 28 -4.80 -16.26 -10.31
N LYS A 29 -4.21 -15.10 -10.58
CA LYS A 29 -2.77 -14.87 -10.45
C LYS A 29 -2.36 -14.39 -9.06
N GLY A 30 -3.31 -14.09 -8.18
CA GLY A 30 -3.07 -13.60 -6.83
C GLY A 30 -3.11 -12.08 -6.68
N PHE A 31 -3.55 -11.33 -7.70
CA PHE A 31 -3.54 -9.86 -7.67
C PHE A 31 -4.93 -9.27 -7.60
N GLY A 32 -5.06 -8.17 -6.87
CA GLY A 32 -6.31 -7.41 -6.72
C GLY A 32 -6.05 -5.95 -6.38
N GLY A 33 -7.11 -5.15 -6.38
CA GLY A 33 -7.03 -3.76 -5.95
C GLY A 33 -8.40 -3.12 -5.83
N ALA A 34 -8.46 -2.02 -5.09
CA ALA A 34 -9.67 -1.25 -4.87
C ALA A 34 -9.33 0.25 -4.79
N ALA A 35 -10.27 1.08 -5.22
CA ALA A 35 -10.28 2.50 -4.89
C ALA A 35 -11.12 2.70 -3.63
N LEU A 36 -10.58 3.39 -2.63
CA LEU A 36 -11.23 3.70 -1.36
C LEU A 36 -11.21 5.21 -1.17
N GLY A 37 -12.29 5.88 -1.60
CA GLY A 37 -12.28 7.34 -1.73
C GLY A 37 -11.19 7.79 -2.70
N ASP A 38 -10.29 8.66 -2.23
CA ASP A 38 -9.16 9.18 -3.01
C ASP A 38 -7.93 8.24 -3.03
N ALA A 39 -7.94 7.17 -2.22
CA ALA A 39 -6.84 6.25 -2.12
C ALA A 39 -6.97 5.06 -3.09
N GLN A 40 -5.82 4.52 -3.50
CA GLN A 40 -5.73 3.27 -4.24
C GLN A 40 -4.96 2.24 -3.42
N VAL A 41 -5.56 1.08 -3.19
CA VAL A 41 -4.93 -0.05 -2.50
C VAL A 41 -4.84 -1.25 -3.42
N TYR A 42 -3.70 -1.93 -3.37
CA TYR A 42 -3.41 -3.14 -4.14
C TYR A 42 -3.13 -4.30 -3.20
N PHE A 43 -3.47 -5.50 -3.65
CA PHE A 43 -3.31 -6.74 -2.89
C PHE A 43 -2.59 -7.77 -3.74
N GLU A 44 -1.65 -8.49 -3.14
CA GLU A 44 -0.89 -9.55 -3.78
C GLU A 44 -0.75 -10.75 -2.85
N HIS A 45 -1.21 -11.91 -3.30
CA HIS A 45 -0.85 -13.20 -2.70
C HIS A 45 0.48 -13.68 -3.30
N VAL A 46 1.54 -13.62 -2.50
CA VAL A 46 2.90 -13.99 -2.90
C VAL A 46 3.02 -15.51 -2.88
N LYS A 47 3.00 -16.14 -4.06
CA LYS A 47 2.92 -17.60 -4.23
C LYS A 47 3.96 -18.38 -3.42
N ASP A 48 5.20 -17.92 -3.41
CA ASP A 48 6.32 -18.66 -2.82
C ASP A 48 6.27 -18.68 -1.28
N SER A 49 5.77 -17.60 -0.68
CA SER A 49 5.66 -17.48 0.79
C SER A 49 4.26 -17.77 1.31
N GLY A 50 3.26 -17.78 0.42
CA GLY A 50 1.85 -17.78 0.78
C GLY A 50 1.44 -16.55 1.58
N ALA A 51 2.18 -15.44 1.53
CA ALA A 51 1.88 -14.22 2.25
C ALA A 51 0.90 -13.33 1.46
N LEU A 52 0.13 -12.51 2.16
CA LEU A 52 -0.68 -11.44 1.55
C LEU A 52 0.00 -10.10 1.77
N LYS A 53 0.47 -9.47 0.69
CA LYS A 53 0.98 -8.09 0.67
C LYS A 53 -0.16 -7.13 0.34
N CYS A 54 -0.28 -6.07 1.11
CA CYS A 54 -1.22 -4.96 0.90
C CYS A 54 -0.39 -3.70 0.68
N SER A 55 -0.64 -2.99 -0.41
CA SER A 55 0.13 -1.80 -0.80
C SER A 55 -0.81 -0.63 -1.06
N ALA A 56 -0.74 0.41 -0.23
CA ALA A 56 -1.49 1.66 -0.41
C ALA A 56 -0.63 2.68 -1.17
N LEU A 57 -1.15 3.21 -2.28
CA LEU A 57 -0.40 4.09 -3.18
C LEU A 57 -0.14 5.44 -2.50
N ILE A 58 1.15 5.83 -2.47
CA ILE A 58 1.59 7.19 -2.16
C ILE A 58 1.62 8.01 -3.45
N TYR A 59 2.41 7.54 -4.42
CA TYR A 59 2.64 8.28 -5.66
C TYR A 59 3.09 7.35 -6.79
N ARG A 60 2.65 7.63 -8.02
CA ARG A 60 3.13 6.95 -9.23
C ARG A 60 3.98 7.91 -10.06
N PHE A 61 5.27 7.60 -10.19
CA PHE A 61 6.18 8.43 -10.96
C PHE A 61 5.97 8.19 -12.47
N ARG A 62 5.95 9.28 -13.24
CA ARG A 62 5.93 9.21 -14.71
C ARG A 62 7.26 8.66 -15.25
N ASP A 63 8.36 9.18 -14.72
CA ASP A 63 9.73 8.80 -15.05
C ASP A 63 10.43 8.20 -13.83
N ALA A 64 11.68 7.77 -14.00
CA ALA A 64 12.46 7.34 -12.84
C ALA A 64 12.53 8.47 -11.80
N PRO A 65 12.31 8.18 -10.50
CA PRO A 65 12.41 9.19 -9.45
C PRO A 65 13.81 9.79 -9.46
N ARG A 66 13.92 11.09 -9.17
CA ARG A 66 15.22 11.75 -9.06
C ARG A 66 16.07 11.10 -7.96
N PRO A 67 17.41 11.11 -8.09
CA PRO A 67 18.29 10.63 -7.03
C PRO A 67 17.93 11.26 -5.68
N GLY A 68 17.88 10.45 -4.62
CA GLY A 68 17.56 10.90 -3.26
C GLY A 68 16.07 11.01 -2.93
N VAL A 69 15.13 10.96 -3.89
CA VAL A 69 13.69 11.02 -3.59
C VAL A 69 13.25 9.80 -2.77
N ILE A 70 13.56 8.59 -3.24
CA ILE A 70 13.17 7.35 -2.54
C ILE A 70 13.84 7.24 -1.17
N ASP A 71 15.11 7.63 -1.08
CA ASP A 71 15.82 7.63 0.20
C ASP A 71 15.25 8.68 1.17
N GLY A 72 14.77 9.82 0.66
CA GLY A 72 14.05 10.82 1.44
C GLY A 72 12.79 10.26 2.10
N PHE A 73 11.99 9.47 1.37
CA PHE A 73 10.82 8.79 1.97
C PHE A 73 11.22 7.75 3.01
N ARG A 74 12.25 6.94 2.74
CA ARG A 74 12.78 5.97 3.71
C ARG A 74 13.34 6.64 4.97
N ASP A 75 13.89 7.83 4.85
CA ASP A 75 14.38 8.58 6.00
C ASP A 75 13.23 9.17 6.83
N GLU A 76 12.11 9.56 6.21
CA GLU A 76 10.90 9.93 6.95
C GLU A 76 10.31 8.75 7.74
N GLU A 77 10.36 7.54 7.16
CA GLU A 77 9.97 6.30 7.85
C GLU A 77 10.89 6.05 9.06
N LYS A 78 12.22 6.11 8.88
CA LYS A 78 13.19 5.92 9.96
C LYS A 78 13.06 6.94 11.09
N LYS A 79 12.59 8.16 10.79
CA LYS A 79 12.31 9.20 11.79
C LYS A 79 11.03 8.97 12.59
N GLY A 80 10.25 7.95 12.23
CA GLY A 80 9.01 7.60 12.93
C GLY A 80 7.79 8.36 12.42
N THR A 81 7.80 8.85 11.18
CA THR A 81 6.56 9.33 10.53
C THR A 81 5.58 8.16 10.48
N ASP A 82 4.34 8.36 10.93
CA ASP A 82 3.35 7.28 10.98
C ASP A 82 3.07 6.75 9.57
N ALA A 83 3.37 5.46 9.36
CA ALA A 83 3.19 4.75 8.10
C ALA A 83 1.96 3.82 8.14
N GLY A 84 1.05 4.00 9.10
CA GLY A 84 -0.17 3.19 9.21
C GLY A 84 0.10 1.72 9.50
N GLY A 85 1.26 1.41 10.09
CA GLY A 85 1.74 0.03 10.30
C GLY A 85 2.33 -0.64 9.05
N GLY A 86 2.47 0.09 7.94
CA GLY A 86 3.20 -0.33 6.75
C GLY A 86 4.66 0.13 6.75
N LYS A 87 5.30 -0.08 5.60
CA LYS A 87 6.65 0.37 5.30
C LYS A 87 6.75 0.99 3.92
N VAL A 88 7.70 1.91 3.75
CA VAL A 88 7.96 2.53 2.44
C VAL A 88 8.49 1.48 1.48
N ASP A 89 7.79 1.35 0.36
CA ASP A 89 8.08 0.35 -0.66
C ASP A 89 8.03 0.99 -2.05
N TYR A 90 9.13 0.84 -2.81
CA TYR A 90 9.22 1.37 -4.16
C TYR A 90 9.38 0.23 -5.15
N GLU A 91 8.37 0.06 -5.98
CA GLU A 91 8.34 -0.94 -7.03
C GLU A 91 8.87 -0.33 -8.34
N THR A 92 10.05 -0.78 -8.77
CA THR A 92 10.73 -0.24 -9.95
C THR A 92 9.98 -0.55 -11.25
N GLU A 93 9.30 -1.70 -11.32
CA GLU A 93 8.62 -2.17 -12.52
C GLU A 93 7.47 -1.26 -12.93
N ASN A 94 6.69 -0.78 -11.96
CA ASN A 94 5.54 0.10 -12.18
C ASN A 94 5.79 1.54 -11.72
N LYS A 95 7.03 1.86 -11.30
CA LYS A 95 7.48 3.17 -10.80
C LYS A 95 6.54 3.74 -9.72
N SER A 96 6.07 2.89 -8.82
CA SER A 96 5.09 3.28 -7.80
C SER A 96 5.70 3.21 -6.41
N LEU A 97 5.39 4.24 -5.62
CA LEU A 97 5.73 4.33 -4.22
C LEU A 97 4.49 3.99 -3.39
N PHE A 98 4.67 3.12 -2.42
CA PHE A 98 3.62 2.60 -1.56
C PHE A 98 4.00 2.69 -0.09
N LEU A 99 2.97 2.64 0.75
CA LEU A 99 3.08 2.03 2.06
C LEU A 99 2.60 0.58 1.96
N SER A 100 3.48 -0.36 2.27
CA SER A 100 3.23 -1.80 2.14
C SER A 100 3.22 -2.50 3.49
N ARG A 101 2.29 -3.44 3.67
CA ARG A 101 2.23 -4.34 4.83
C ARG A 101 2.02 -5.78 4.37
N THR A 102 2.69 -6.73 5.02
CA THR A 102 2.65 -8.15 4.64
C THR A 102 2.15 -9.02 5.79
N TYR A 103 1.21 -9.91 5.50
CA TYR A 103 0.62 -10.88 6.42
C TYR A 103 1.12 -12.28 6.07
N GLY A 104 1.85 -12.94 6.99
CA GLY A 104 2.27 -14.33 6.82
C GLY A 104 1.20 -15.36 7.24
N VAL A 105 0.30 -14.96 8.13
CA VAL A 105 -0.83 -15.75 8.64
C VAL A 105 -2.13 -14.99 8.41
N VAL A 106 -3.26 -15.70 8.35
CA VAL A 106 -4.57 -15.07 8.16
C VAL A 106 -4.95 -14.28 9.42
N PRO A 107 -5.04 -12.95 9.38
CA PRO A 107 -5.56 -12.16 10.50
C PRO A 107 -7.08 -12.31 10.62
N SER A 108 -7.65 -11.91 11.76
CA SER A 108 -9.11 -11.72 11.84
C SER A 108 -9.55 -10.60 10.88
N GLU A 109 -10.78 -10.69 10.35
CA GLU A 109 -11.33 -9.68 9.43
C GLU A 109 -11.32 -8.27 10.03
N GLN A 110 -11.64 -8.13 11.33
CA GLN A 110 -11.61 -6.85 12.01
C GLN A 110 -10.20 -6.25 12.06
N GLN A 111 -9.21 -7.02 12.52
CA GLN A 111 -7.81 -6.58 12.55
C GLN A 111 -7.31 -6.20 11.15
N PHE A 112 -7.64 -6.99 10.13
CA PHE A 112 -7.26 -6.70 8.75
C PHE A 112 -7.86 -5.38 8.27
N LYS A 113 -9.15 -5.15 8.55
CA LYS A 113 -9.81 -3.90 8.20
C LYS A 113 -9.13 -2.70 8.87
N GLU A 114 -8.98 -2.74 10.19
CA GLU A 114 -8.36 -1.65 10.96
C GLU A 114 -6.92 -1.36 10.50
N ASP A 115 -6.14 -2.40 10.22
CA ASP A 115 -4.78 -2.26 9.72
C ASP A 115 -4.73 -1.61 8.33
N VAL A 116 -5.57 -2.07 7.40
CA VAL A 116 -5.54 -1.59 6.01
C VAL A 116 -6.17 -0.20 5.90
N ASP A 117 -7.18 0.12 6.71
CA ASP A 117 -7.72 1.48 6.81
C ASP A 117 -6.64 2.47 7.25
N ARG A 118 -5.89 2.14 8.32
CA ARG A 118 -4.77 2.97 8.79
C ARG A 118 -3.67 3.11 7.75
N LEU A 119 -3.37 2.04 7.02
CA LEU A 119 -2.39 2.05 5.93
C LEU A 119 -2.81 3.01 4.80
N VAL A 120 -4.10 3.01 4.46
CA VAL A 120 -4.72 3.87 3.45
C VAL A 120 -4.74 5.33 3.88
N GLU A 121 -5.17 5.62 5.10
CA GLU A 121 -5.15 6.98 5.65
C GLU A 121 -3.72 7.55 5.66
N ALA A 122 -2.75 6.75 6.10
CA ALA A 122 -1.35 7.14 6.08
C ALA A 122 -0.85 7.38 4.64
N SER A 123 -1.23 6.57 3.66
CA SER A 123 -0.72 6.74 2.29
C SER A 123 -1.14 8.09 1.68
N LEU A 124 -2.32 8.60 2.04
CA LEU A 124 -2.78 9.93 1.63
C LEU A 124 -1.93 11.05 2.25
N VAL A 125 -1.67 10.99 3.56
CA VAL A 125 -0.78 11.94 4.25
C VAL A 125 0.63 11.89 3.66
N TRP A 126 1.10 10.70 3.31
CA TRP A 126 2.39 10.51 2.67
C TRP A 126 2.43 11.06 1.24
N GLY A 127 1.33 10.93 0.50
CA GLY A 127 1.18 11.43 -0.86
C GLY A 127 1.14 12.94 -0.98
N ASP A 128 0.81 13.64 0.11
CA ASP A 128 0.75 15.10 0.18
C ASP A 128 1.86 15.68 1.07
N GLU A 129 1.71 15.60 2.39
CA GLU A 129 2.61 16.27 3.33
C GLU A 129 4.05 15.75 3.29
N VAL A 130 4.21 14.41 3.33
CA VAL A 130 5.56 13.81 3.32
C VAL A 130 6.22 14.03 1.98
N PHE A 131 5.44 13.93 0.89
CA PHE A 131 5.91 14.22 -0.45
C PHE A 131 6.49 15.63 -0.54
N ASN A 132 5.75 16.64 -0.05
CA ASN A 132 6.22 18.03 -0.04
C ASN A 132 7.50 18.20 0.80
N ARG A 133 7.57 17.60 2.00
CA ARG A 133 8.78 17.64 2.84
C ARG A 133 10.01 16.97 2.20
N VAL A 134 9.82 15.93 1.40
CA VAL A 134 10.90 15.25 0.67
C VAL A 134 11.30 16.08 -0.55
N ALA A 135 10.33 16.62 -1.29
CA ALA A 135 10.58 17.48 -2.45
C ALA A 135 11.41 18.71 -2.08
N ASP A 136 11.06 19.40 -0.99
CA ASP A 136 11.77 20.60 -0.52
C ASP A 136 13.24 20.33 -0.13
N ARG A 137 13.54 19.13 0.35
CA ARG A 137 14.90 18.72 0.71
C ARG A 137 15.74 18.29 -0.50
N VAL A 138 15.13 17.54 -1.41
CA VAL A 138 15.84 16.94 -2.55
C VAL A 138 15.95 17.93 -3.72
N ILE A 139 15.08 18.94 -3.78
CA ILE A 139 15.11 20.00 -4.77
C ILE A 139 15.33 21.33 -4.03
N PRO A 140 16.59 21.73 -3.76
CA PRO A 140 16.86 23.03 -3.16
C PRO A 140 16.24 24.13 -4.03
N ALA A 141 15.54 25.08 -3.40
CA ALA A 141 15.11 26.30 -4.06
C ALA A 141 16.32 26.96 -4.74
N LYS A 142 16.14 27.38 -6.00
CA LYS A 142 17.15 28.13 -6.75
C LYS A 142 17.35 29.52 -6.17
#